data_AF-A0A091FJJ9-F1
#
_entry.id   AF-A0A091FJJ9-F1
#
_cell.length_a   1.000
_cell.length_b   1.000
_cell.length_c   1.000
_cell.angle_alpha   90.00
_cell.angle_beta   90.00
_cell.angle_gamma   90.00
#
_symmetry.space_group_name_H-M   'P 1'
#
loop_
_entity.id
_entity.type
_entity.pdbx_description
1 polymer ?
#
loop_
_entity_poly.entity_id
_entity_poly.type
_entity_poly.pdbx_seq_one_letter_code
_entity_poly.pdbx_strand_id
1 'polypeptide(L)'
;MYSYNNGACSAGRTPRLYLAKGSEVVKFTGQNIPGYCAIATAQYEKNGKWSNTTFQLELASGVRPLYFLSPMHGTWGDSLASWGEVVEELSIPIDIAQKIIREEYPSTAERLDKLEEFAIAVETEGQTTEVVVISFGSPTNRSISEGYWEKPKSSQTSDGRMVTVRPRPEKEKGWYAPEIVEPEGAKVLSAKHSPGMHGGYWTIEVVVPIAIK
;
A
#
# COMPACT_ATOMS: atom_id res chain seq x y z
N MET A 1 -27.96 -5.56 12.85
CA MET A 1 -28.08 -4.26 12.15
C MET A 1 -26.69 -3.67 12.04
N TYR A 2 -26.28 -3.20 10.86
CA TYR A 2 -24.95 -2.67 10.58
C TYR A 2 -25.05 -1.19 10.21
N SER A 3 -24.21 -0.34 10.82
CA SER A 3 -24.22 1.10 10.58
C SER A 3 -23.11 1.48 9.61
N TYR A 4 -23.44 2.21 8.54
CA TYR A 4 -22.49 2.71 7.55
C TYR A 4 -22.70 4.20 7.29
N ASN A 5 -21.62 4.97 7.29
CA ASN A 5 -21.64 6.39 6.95
C ASN A 5 -20.78 6.63 5.71
N ASN A 6 -21.34 7.28 4.69
CA ASN A 6 -20.64 7.54 3.41
C ASN A 6 -19.92 8.90 3.37
N GLY A 7 -19.78 9.56 4.52
CA GLY A 7 -19.22 10.90 4.62
C GLY A 7 -17.72 10.94 4.35
N ALA A 8 -17.29 12.01 3.68
CA ALA A 8 -15.87 12.27 3.52
C ALA A 8 -15.21 12.44 4.90
N CYS A 9 -14.06 11.80 5.07
CA CYS A 9 -13.21 11.90 6.25
C CYS A 9 -12.07 12.91 6.01
N SER A 10 -11.34 13.27 7.06
CA SER A 10 -10.17 14.16 6.98
C SER A 10 -9.20 13.74 5.87
N ALA A 11 -8.52 14.72 5.25
CA ALA A 11 -7.62 14.53 4.11
C ALA A 11 -8.31 14.00 2.83
N GLY A 12 -9.61 14.24 2.66
CA GLY A 12 -10.34 13.87 1.44
C GLY A 12 -10.57 12.37 1.27
N ARG A 13 -10.42 11.59 2.35
CA ARG A 13 -10.60 10.14 2.34
C ARG A 13 -12.09 9.80 2.30
N THR A 14 -12.49 8.87 1.44
CA THR A 14 -13.88 8.45 1.33
C THR A 14 -14.03 7.00 1.79
N PRO A 15 -14.93 6.72 2.73
CA PRO A 15 -15.25 5.34 3.10
C PRO A 15 -15.96 4.64 1.94
N ARG A 16 -15.67 3.36 1.74
CA ARG A 16 -16.43 2.49 0.85
C ARG A 16 -16.90 1.26 1.60
N LEU A 17 -18.07 0.75 1.21
CA LEU A 17 -18.63 -0.47 1.74
C LEU A 17 -18.89 -1.44 0.58
N TYR A 18 -18.35 -2.65 0.72
CA TYR A 18 -18.74 -3.80 -0.08
C TYR A 18 -19.44 -4.81 0.83
N LEU A 19 -20.30 -5.63 0.24
CA LEU A 19 -21.05 -6.68 0.92
C LEU A 19 -20.67 -8.01 0.28
N ALA A 20 -20.07 -8.90 1.07
CA ALA A 20 -19.64 -10.22 0.64
C ALA A 20 -20.65 -11.28 1.07
N LYS A 21 -20.98 -12.21 0.17
CA LYS A 21 -21.84 -13.37 0.44
C LYS A 21 -21.23 -14.61 -0.22
N GLY A 22 -20.53 -15.42 0.57
CA GLY A 22 -19.72 -16.51 0.02
C GLY A 22 -18.64 -15.97 -0.92
N SER A 23 -18.65 -16.40 -2.18
CA SER A 23 -17.73 -15.97 -3.23
C SER A 23 -18.23 -14.77 -4.04
N GLU A 24 -19.36 -14.16 -3.69
CA GLU A 24 -19.87 -12.98 -4.40
C GLU A 24 -19.67 -11.72 -3.57
N VAL A 25 -19.36 -10.60 -4.24
CA VAL A 25 -19.17 -9.31 -3.57
C VAL A 25 -19.83 -8.20 -4.38
N VAL A 26 -20.59 -7.33 -3.72
CA VAL A 26 -21.28 -6.19 -4.33
C VAL A 26 -20.95 -4.90 -3.59
N LYS A 27 -20.68 -3.82 -4.33
CA LYS A 27 -20.46 -2.48 -3.78
C LYS A 27 -21.79 -1.88 -3.32
N PHE A 28 -21.85 -1.41 -2.08
CA PHE A 28 -23.00 -0.69 -1.58
C PHE A 28 -22.97 0.78 -2.04
N THR A 29 -24.02 1.20 -2.74
CA THR A 29 -24.13 2.54 -3.36
C THR A 29 -25.21 3.42 -2.72
N GLY A 30 -25.71 3.05 -1.54
CA GLY A 30 -26.78 3.78 -0.84
C GLY A 30 -28.19 3.36 -1.23
N GLN A 31 -28.35 2.18 -1.85
CA GLN A 31 -29.64 1.61 -2.23
C GLN A 31 -29.79 0.18 -1.67
N ASN A 32 -31.03 -0.30 -1.56
CA ASN A 32 -31.30 -1.69 -1.24
C ASN A 32 -30.68 -2.62 -2.29
N ILE A 33 -30.08 -3.72 -1.85
CA ILE A 33 -29.46 -4.71 -2.74
C ILE A 33 -30.15 -6.05 -2.47
N PRO A 34 -31.02 -6.54 -3.36
CA PRO A 34 -31.73 -7.81 -3.19
C PRO A 34 -30.77 -8.95 -2.88
N GLY A 35 -31.07 -9.70 -1.81
CA GLY A 35 -30.25 -10.83 -1.37
C GLY A 35 -29.00 -10.47 -0.55
N TYR A 36 -28.70 -9.16 -0.39
CA TYR A 36 -27.54 -8.65 0.35
C TYR A 36 -27.93 -7.78 1.54
N CYS A 37 -28.68 -6.69 1.31
CA CYS A 37 -29.10 -5.80 2.38
C CYS A 37 -30.37 -5.02 2.06
N ALA A 38 -31.11 -4.68 3.12
CA ALA A 38 -32.14 -3.66 3.11
C ALA A 38 -31.72 -2.48 4.00
N ILE A 39 -32.04 -1.26 3.57
CA ILE A 39 -31.86 -0.03 4.33
C ILE A 39 -33.06 0.11 5.24
N ALA A 40 -32.86 -0.09 6.54
CA ALA A 40 -33.90 0.14 7.54
C ALA A 40 -34.09 1.64 7.81
N THR A 41 -32.99 2.41 7.77
CA THR A 41 -33.04 3.86 7.98
C THR A 41 -31.89 4.53 7.22
N ALA A 42 -32.17 5.68 6.60
CA ALA A 42 -31.16 6.56 6.04
C ALA A 42 -31.35 7.96 6.63
N GLN A 43 -30.31 8.48 7.26
CA GLN A 43 -30.30 9.82 7.87
C GLN A 43 -29.30 10.68 7.12
N TYR A 44 -29.81 11.64 6.35
CA TYR A 44 -28.99 12.60 5.64
C TYR A 44 -28.68 13.80 6.54
N GLU A 45 -27.40 14.16 6.60
CA GLU A 45 -26.91 15.32 7.33
C GLU A 45 -26.28 16.29 6.32
N LYS A 46 -26.88 17.48 6.22
CA LYS A 46 -26.39 18.53 5.32
C LYS A 46 -25.25 19.30 6.00
N ASN A 47 -24.06 19.25 5.41
CA ASN A 47 -22.87 19.93 5.91
C ASN A 47 -21.95 20.42 4.76
N GLY A 48 -22.56 20.97 3.69
CA GLY A 48 -21.82 21.44 2.51
C GLY A 48 -21.00 20.32 1.87
N LYS A 49 -19.69 20.56 1.67
CA LYS A 49 -18.73 19.55 1.16
C LYS A 49 -18.67 18.28 2.03
N TRP A 50 -19.02 18.39 3.30
CA TRP A 50 -19.01 17.30 4.28
C TRP A 50 -20.39 16.66 4.48
N SER A 51 -21.37 16.96 3.63
CA SER A 51 -22.68 16.32 3.75
C SER A 51 -22.55 14.81 3.57
N ASN A 52 -23.29 14.05 4.39
CA ASN A 52 -23.19 12.60 4.45
C ASN A 52 -24.55 11.97 4.72
N THR A 53 -24.63 10.66 4.53
CA THR A 53 -25.78 9.84 4.91
C THR A 53 -25.30 8.70 5.79
N THR A 54 -25.93 8.57 6.96
CA THR A 54 -25.77 7.39 7.83
C THR A 54 -26.88 6.40 7.51
N PHE A 55 -26.51 5.20 7.12
CA PHE A 55 -27.41 4.09 6.80
C PHE A 55 -27.39 3.06 7.92
N GLN A 56 -28.57 2.67 8.39
CA GLN A 56 -28.76 1.46 9.18
C GLN A 56 -29.21 0.33 8.25
N LEU A 57 -28.33 -0.66 8.09
CA LEU A 57 -28.50 -1.77 7.16
C LEU A 57 -28.92 -3.04 7.90
N GLU A 58 -29.95 -3.69 7.37
CA GLU A 58 -30.27 -5.08 7.67
C GLU A 58 -29.59 -5.95 6.63
N LEU A 59 -28.54 -6.67 7.06
CA LEU A 59 -27.81 -7.59 6.20
C LEU A 59 -28.56 -8.91 6.11
N ALA A 60 -28.66 -9.48 4.91
CA ALA A 60 -29.20 -10.81 4.73
C ALA A 60 -28.31 -11.87 5.40
N SER A 61 -28.87 -13.05 5.69
CA SER A 61 -28.11 -14.14 6.30
C SER A 61 -26.90 -14.52 5.44
N GLY A 62 -25.74 -14.69 6.08
CA GLY A 62 -24.47 -15.02 5.42
C GLY A 62 -23.79 -13.84 4.72
N VAL A 63 -24.32 -12.62 4.82
CA VAL A 63 -23.69 -11.41 4.26
C VAL A 63 -22.79 -10.75 5.29
N ARG A 64 -21.56 -10.44 4.85
CA ARG A 64 -20.52 -9.80 5.64
C ARG A 64 -20.17 -8.42 5.06
N PRO A 65 -20.07 -7.37 5.88
CA PRO A 65 -19.57 -6.08 5.43
C PRO A 65 -18.05 -6.09 5.26
N LEU A 66 -17.59 -5.49 4.17
CA LEU A 66 -16.19 -5.18 3.87
C LEU A 66 -16.02 -3.67 3.82
N TYR A 67 -15.43 -3.11 4.86
CA TYR A 67 -15.27 -1.67 5.01
C TYR A 67 -13.86 -1.24 4.59
N PHE A 68 -13.80 -0.27 3.68
CA PHE A 68 -12.54 0.29 3.17
C PHE A 68 -12.44 1.76 3.50
N LEU A 69 -11.36 2.13 4.19
CA LEU A 69 -10.98 3.51 4.44
C LEU A 69 -9.46 3.58 4.55
N SER A 70 -8.81 4.45 3.77
CA SER A 70 -7.37 4.67 3.91
C SER A 70 -7.03 5.26 5.27
N PRO A 71 -5.84 5.00 5.83
CA PRO A 71 -5.34 5.73 6.99
C PRO A 71 -5.13 7.21 6.66
N MET A 72 -4.94 8.06 7.69
CA MET A 72 -4.72 9.50 7.48
C MET A 72 -3.39 9.80 6.77
N HIS A 73 -2.38 8.95 7.00
CA HIS A 73 -1.06 9.03 6.39
C HIS A 73 -0.74 7.69 5.72
N GLY A 74 -1.18 7.52 4.47
CA GLY A 74 -0.94 6.31 3.68
C GLY A 74 -2.12 5.89 2.84
N THR A 75 -1.96 4.77 2.16
CA THR A 75 -2.99 4.12 1.35
C THR A 75 -3.48 2.86 2.06
N TRP A 76 -4.73 2.48 1.81
CA TRP A 76 -5.21 1.18 2.26
C TRP A 76 -4.29 0.06 1.75
N GLY A 77 -3.97 -0.88 2.64
CA GLY A 77 -3.12 -2.02 2.32
C GLY A 77 -1.62 -1.73 2.24
N ASP A 78 -1.12 -0.55 2.64
CA ASP A 78 0.32 -0.25 2.63
C ASP A 78 1.17 -1.22 3.48
N SER A 79 0.57 -1.85 4.50
CA SER A 79 1.22 -2.84 5.35
C SER A 79 1.22 -4.26 4.78
N LEU A 80 0.44 -4.52 3.72
CA LEU A 80 0.28 -5.87 3.16
C LEU A 80 1.42 -6.20 2.20
N ALA A 81 2.05 -7.36 2.40
CA ALA A 81 3.22 -7.79 1.65
C ALA A 81 2.89 -8.66 0.43
N SER A 82 1.68 -9.19 0.31
CA SER A 82 1.29 -10.05 -0.80
C SER A 82 -0.22 -10.02 -1.09
N TRP A 83 -0.62 -10.51 -2.28
CA TRP A 83 -2.03 -10.78 -2.57
C TRP A 83 -2.63 -11.86 -1.66
N GLY A 84 -1.81 -12.76 -1.13
CA GLY A 84 -2.24 -13.76 -0.13
C GLY A 84 -2.74 -13.09 1.15
N GLU A 85 -1.99 -12.14 1.70
CA GLU A 85 -2.39 -11.39 2.90
C GLU A 85 -3.67 -10.57 2.65
N VAL A 86 -3.83 -10.00 1.45
CA VAL A 86 -5.07 -9.32 1.06
C VAL A 86 -6.26 -10.28 1.12
N VAL A 87 -6.11 -11.49 0.60
CA VAL A 87 -7.18 -12.51 0.59
C VAL A 87 -7.49 -13.00 2.00
N GLU A 88 -6.48 -13.13 2.86
CA GLU A 88 -6.68 -13.48 4.27
C GLU A 88 -7.46 -12.39 5.01
N GLU A 89 -7.01 -11.12 4.91
CA GLU A 89 -7.65 -9.97 5.55
C GLU A 89 -9.09 -9.78 5.05
N LEU A 90 -9.28 -9.86 3.73
CA LEU A 90 -10.59 -9.66 3.13
C LEU A 90 -11.45 -10.92 3.16
N SER A 91 -10.91 -12.11 3.38
CA SER A 91 -11.61 -13.40 3.35
C SER A 91 -12.54 -13.57 2.12
N ILE A 92 -12.05 -13.19 0.93
CA ILE A 92 -12.77 -13.31 -0.35
C ILE A 92 -11.85 -13.93 -1.42
N PRO A 93 -12.40 -14.51 -2.50
CA PRO A 93 -11.58 -15.03 -3.60
C PRO A 93 -10.58 -14.01 -4.18
N ILE A 94 -9.41 -14.49 -4.59
CA ILE A 94 -8.28 -13.65 -5.02
C ILE A 94 -8.59 -12.79 -6.24
N ASP A 95 -9.33 -13.32 -7.20
CA ASP A 95 -9.76 -12.62 -8.41
C ASP A 95 -10.67 -11.43 -8.07
N ILE A 96 -11.54 -11.60 -7.07
CA ILE A 96 -12.44 -10.53 -6.59
C ILE A 96 -11.67 -9.51 -5.77
N ALA A 97 -10.77 -9.95 -4.89
CA ALA A 97 -9.89 -9.06 -4.15
C ALA A 97 -9.08 -8.17 -5.10
N GLN A 98 -8.39 -8.77 -6.08
CA GLN A 98 -7.62 -8.03 -7.08
C GLN A 98 -8.49 -7.02 -7.84
N LYS A 99 -9.71 -7.40 -8.25
CA LYS A 99 -10.63 -6.50 -8.94
C LYS A 99 -11.00 -5.29 -8.07
N ILE A 100 -11.37 -5.51 -6.81
CA ILE A 100 -11.77 -4.43 -5.88
C ILE A 100 -10.58 -3.50 -5.62
N ILE A 101 -9.40 -4.05 -5.33
CA ILE A 101 -8.22 -3.23 -5.00
C ILE A 101 -7.72 -2.47 -6.23
N ARG A 102 -7.74 -3.05 -7.43
CA ARG A 102 -7.41 -2.33 -8.67
C ARG A 102 -8.37 -1.17 -8.96
N GLU A 103 -9.66 -1.31 -8.62
CA GLU A 103 -10.65 -0.25 -8.78
C GLU A 103 -10.50 0.86 -7.72
N GLU A 104 -10.34 0.49 -6.44
CA GLU A 104 -10.40 1.44 -5.33
C GLU A 104 -9.05 2.02 -4.90
N TYR A 105 -7.98 1.25 -5.09
CA TYR A 105 -6.61 1.54 -4.66
C TYR A 105 -5.57 1.11 -5.73
N PRO A 106 -5.57 1.73 -6.94
CA PRO A 106 -4.70 1.31 -8.04
C PRO A 106 -3.20 1.25 -7.68
N SER A 107 -2.72 2.22 -6.89
CA SER A 107 -1.32 2.26 -6.44
C SER A 107 -0.95 1.09 -5.52
N THR A 108 -1.89 0.65 -4.66
CA THR A 108 -1.69 -0.53 -3.81
C THR A 108 -1.64 -1.79 -4.67
N ALA A 109 -2.55 -1.91 -5.65
CA ALA A 109 -2.55 -3.03 -6.59
C ALA A 109 -1.23 -3.10 -7.38
N GLU A 110 -0.77 -1.99 -7.97
CA GLU A 110 0.51 -1.93 -8.68
C GLU A 110 1.71 -2.34 -7.82
N ARG A 111 1.70 -1.96 -6.53
CA ARG A 111 2.75 -2.35 -5.59
C ARG A 111 2.72 -3.86 -5.34
N LEU A 112 1.54 -4.43 -5.10
CA LEU A 112 1.38 -5.86 -4.84
C LEU A 112 1.71 -6.71 -6.08
N ASP A 113 1.30 -6.26 -7.27
CA ASP A 113 1.62 -6.92 -8.54
C ASP A 113 3.16 -6.99 -8.74
N LYS A 114 3.89 -5.90 -8.46
CA LYS A 114 5.37 -5.89 -8.51
C LYS A 114 6.02 -6.83 -7.50
N LEU A 115 5.45 -6.96 -6.30
CA LEU A 115 5.94 -7.87 -5.27
C LEU A 115 5.73 -9.32 -5.67
N GLU A 116 4.57 -9.64 -6.26
CA GLU A 116 4.25 -10.98 -6.77
C GLU A 116 5.13 -11.36 -7.96
N GLU A 117 5.27 -10.48 -8.96
CA GLU A 117 6.22 -10.68 -10.07
C GLU A 117 7.64 -10.91 -9.58
N PHE A 118 8.05 -10.18 -8.54
CA PHE A 118 9.35 -10.37 -7.93
C PHE A 118 9.47 -11.73 -7.23
N ALA A 119 8.48 -12.14 -6.43
CA ALA A 119 8.46 -13.44 -5.77
C ALA A 119 8.53 -14.60 -6.77
N ILE A 120 7.77 -14.52 -7.87
CA ILE A 120 7.78 -15.51 -8.95
C ILE A 120 9.16 -15.59 -9.62
N ALA A 121 9.78 -14.44 -9.92
CA ALA A 121 11.12 -14.40 -10.51
C ALA A 121 12.15 -15.07 -9.61
N VAL A 122 12.10 -14.79 -8.31
CA VAL A 122 12.98 -15.40 -7.30
C VAL A 122 12.80 -16.91 -7.21
N GLU A 123 11.55 -17.38 -7.17
CA GLU A 123 11.24 -18.81 -7.13
C GLU A 123 11.72 -19.51 -8.41
N THR A 124 11.51 -18.89 -9.57
CA THR A 124 11.90 -19.44 -10.89
C THR A 124 13.41 -19.53 -11.06
N GLU A 125 14.15 -18.52 -10.57
CA GLU A 125 15.61 -18.48 -10.66
C GLU A 125 16.30 -19.38 -9.62
N GLY A 126 15.55 -19.92 -8.64
CA GLY A 126 16.10 -20.75 -7.56
C GLY A 126 17.10 -20.00 -6.68
N GLN A 127 17.06 -18.66 -6.70
CA GLN A 127 18.01 -17.81 -5.98
C GLN A 127 17.48 -17.52 -4.58
N THR A 128 18.33 -17.66 -3.57
CA THR A 128 18.03 -17.13 -2.23
C THR A 128 18.05 -15.61 -2.29
N THR A 129 17.06 -14.93 -1.72
CA THR A 129 17.07 -13.46 -1.65
C THR A 129 17.27 -12.95 -0.24
N GLU A 130 17.89 -11.78 -0.12
CA GLU A 130 18.02 -11.03 1.12
C GLU A 130 17.45 -9.63 0.91
N VAL A 131 16.75 -9.14 1.93
CA VAL A 131 16.32 -7.74 1.99
C VAL A 131 17.38 -6.94 2.74
N VAL A 132 18.03 -6.02 2.03
CA VAL A 132 18.98 -5.07 2.58
C VAL A 132 18.28 -3.75 2.86
N VAL A 133 18.39 -3.29 4.10
CA VAL A 133 17.84 -2.00 4.53
C VAL A 133 18.93 -0.93 4.43
N ILE A 134 18.65 0.12 3.66
CA ILE A 134 19.49 1.32 3.54
C ILE A 134 18.77 2.46 4.27
N SER A 135 19.22 2.77 5.48
CA SER A 135 18.66 3.84 6.31
C SER A 135 19.63 5.01 6.42
N PHE A 136 19.18 6.21 6.07
CA PHE A 136 20.01 7.42 6.08
C PHE A 136 19.18 8.66 6.36
N GLY A 137 19.75 9.64 7.06
CA GLY A 137 19.02 10.86 7.43
C GLY A 137 19.76 11.73 8.42
N SER A 138 19.12 12.83 8.82
CA SER A 138 19.65 13.81 9.78
C SER A 138 21.10 14.28 9.51
N PRO A 139 21.44 14.72 8.27
CA PRO A 139 22.77 15.22 7.96
C PRO A 139 23.08 16.52 8.71
N THR A 140 24.37 16.86 8.79
CA THR A 140 24.80 18.20 9.25
C THR A 140 24.64 19.23 8.12
N ASN A 141 24.52 20.53 8.44
CA ASN A 141 24.45 21.60 7.43
C ASN A 141 25.64 21.56 6.46
N ARG A 142 26.83 21.20 6.95
CA ARG A 142 28.01 21.00 6.11
C ARG A 142 27.78 19.86 5.11
N SER A 143 27.32 18.70 5.57
CA SER A 143 27.03 17.55 4.70
C SER A 143 25.97 17.89 3.65
N ILE A 144 24.94 18.66 4.01
CA ILE A 144 23.92 19.14 3.07
C ILE A 144 24.57 20.01 1.98
N SER A 145 25.42 20.97 2.37
CA SER A 145 26.14 21.82 1.40
C SER A 145 27.09 21.03 0.48
N GLU A 146 27.57 19.88 0.96
CA GLU A 146 28.41 18.94 0.21
C GLU A 146 27.60 17.95 -0.64
N GLY A 147 26.28 18.15 -0.78
CA GLY A 147 25.42 17.35 -1.64
C GLY A 147 25.00 16.00 -1.04
N TYR A 148 24.74 15.96 0.27
CA TYR A 148 24.38 14.71 0.96
C TYR A 148 23.17 14.01 0.35
N TRP A 149 22.16 14.76 -0.11
CA TRP A 149 20.91 14.22 -0.61
C TRP A 149 21.00 13.72 -2.04
N GLU A 150 21.99 14.21 -2.80
CA GLU A 150 22.24 13.90 -4.20
C GLU A 150 23.20 12.70 -4.34
N LYS A 151 23.99 12.42 -3.30
CA LYS A 151 24.96 11.33 -3.29
C LYS A 151 24.30 9.95 -3.09
N PRO A 152 24.80 8.89 -3.77
CA PRO A 152 24.35 7.53 -3.55
C PRO A 152 24.51 7.08 -2.09
N LYS A 153 23.68 6.12 -1.68
CA LYS A 153 23.67 5.50 -0.36
C LYS A 153 23.88 4.01 -0.50
N SER A 154 24.65 3.45 0.40
CA SER A 154 25.16 2.10 0.33
C SER A 154 24.90 1.33 1.61
N SER A 155 24.65 0.03 1.48
CA SER A 155 24.68 -0.94 2.57
C SER A 155 25.20 -2.28 2.02
N GLN A 156 25.44 -3.25 2.89
CA GLN A 156 25.98 -4.56 2.51
C GLN A 156 24.98 -5.67 2.75
N THR A 157 24.96 -6.66 1.86
CA THR A 157 24.32 -7.97 2.07
C THR A 157 25.14 -8.84 3.01
N SER A 158 24.52 -9.88 3.56
CA SER A 158 25.12 -10.92 4.38
C SER A 158 26.30 -11.65 3.72
N ASP A 159 26.33 -11.73 2.39
CA ASP A 159 27.42 -12.31 1.60
C ASP A 159 28.58 -11.33 1.31
N GLY A 160 28.46 -10.08 1.78
CA GLY A 160 29.45 -9.03 1.63
C GLY A 160 29.37 -8.23 0.33
N ARG A 161 28.37 -8.46 -0.53
CA ARG A 161 28.13 -7.61 -1.71
C ARG A 161 27.58 -6.24 -1.31
N MET A 162 27.93 -5.27 -2.14
CA MET A 162 27.57 -3.87 -1.94
C MET A 162 26.25 -3.57 -2.65
N VAL A 163 25.28 -3.01 -1.92
CA VAL A 163 23.99 -2.53 -2.43
C VAL A 163 23.98 -1.02 -2.41
N THR A 164 24.01 -0.40 -3.60
CA THR A 164 24.05 1.05 -3.75
C THR A 164 22.79 1.55 -4.45
N VAL A 165 22.14 2.54 -3.85
CA VAL A 165 20.98 3.24 -4.41
C VAL A 165 21.27 4.72 -4.58
N ARG A 166 20.69 5.33 -5.61
CA ARG A 166 20.79 6.77 -5.88
C ARG A 166 19.41 7.40 -6.01
N PRO A 167 19.24 8.68 -5.67
CA PRO A 167 18.00 9.37 -5.95
C PRO A 167 17.86 9.52 -7.47
N ARG A 168 16.64 9.38 -7.97
CA ARG A 168 16.35 9.84 -9.33
C ARG A 168 16.34 11.37 -9.39
N PRO A 169 16.43 11.98 -10.58
CA PRO A 169 16.23 13.42 -10.72
C PRO A 169 14.93 13.85 -10.02
N GLU A 170 14.91 15.05 -9.41
CA GLU A 170 13.79 15.50 -8.56
C GLU A 170 12.44 15.52 -9.31
N LYS A 171 12.48 15.72 -10.63
CA LYS A 171 11.32 15.61 -11.54
C LYS A 171 10.73 14.19 -11.63
N GLU A 172 11.47 13.18 -11.21
CA GLU A 172 11.15 11.74 -11.22
C GLU A 172 11.02 11.16 -9.81
N LYS A 173 10.49 11.94 -8.86
CA LYS A 173 10.17 11.53 -7.49
C LYS A 173 11.37 11.30 -6.55
N GLY A 174 12.61 11.59 -6.96
CA GLY A 174 13.77 11.60 -6.04
C GLY A 174 13.96 10.29 -5.26
N TRP A 175 14.03 10.39 -3.94
CA TRP A 175 14.17 9.24 -3.03
C TRP A 175 12.88 8.41 -2.84
N TYR A 176 11.72 8.86 -3.34
CA TYR A 176 10.50 8.04 -3.34
C TYR A 176 10.53 6.93 -4.41
N ALA A 177 11.42 7.04 -5.40
CA ALA A 177 11.60 6.04 -6.45
C ALA A 177 13.10 5.91 -6.77
N PRO A 178 13.93 5.49 -5.81
CA PRO A 178 15.36 5.45 -6.00
C PRO A 178 15.74 4.45 -7.08
N GLU A 179 16.86 4.70 -7.74
CA GLU A 179 17.44 3.80 -8.73
C GLU A 179 18.54 2.97 -8.09
N ILE A 180 18.60 1.68 -8.41
CA ILE A 180 19.65 0.78 -7.97
C ILE A 180 20.84 0.95 -8.91
N VAL A 181 22.00 1.19 -8.32
CA VAL A 181 23.28 1.27 -9.03
C VAL A 181 23.94 -0.10 -9.08
N GLU A 182 23.86 -0.86 -7.99
CA GLU A 182 24.43 -2.22 -7.84
C GLU A 182 23.77 -2.93 -6.64
N PRO A 183 23.73 -4.28 -6.61
CA PRO A 183 24.12 -5.20 -7.68
C PRO A 183 23.02 -5.38 -8.75
N GLU A 184 23.39 -5.93 -9.91
CA GLU A 184 22.44 -6.25 -10.98
C GLU A 184 21.41 -7.30 -10.50
N GLY A 185 20.14 -7.15 -10.90
CA GLY A 185 19.04 -8.00 -10.46
C GLY A 185 18.38 -7.60 -9.13
N ALA A 186 18.94 -6.64 -8.39
CA ALA A 186 18.28 -6.11 -7.20
C ALA A 186 17.06 -5.24 -7.56
N LYS A 187 16.05 -5.21 -6.69
CA LYS A 187 14.83 -4.38 -6.84
C LYS A 187 14.51 -3.59 -5.57
N VAL A 188 13.97 -2.40 -5.73
CA VAL A 188 13.50 -1.59 -4.59
C VAL A 188 12.11 -2.10 -4.20
N LEU A 189 11.97 -2.62 -2.98
CA LEU A 189 10.69 -3.06 -2.42
C LEU A 189 9.89 -1.85 -1.91
N SER A 190 10.55 -1.00 -1.13
CA SER A 190 9.90 0.14 -0.52
C SER A 190 10.88 1.29 -0.28
N ALA A 191 10.36 2.52 -0.30
CA ALA A 191 11.07 3.73 0.05
C ALA A 191 10.16 4.60 0.93
N LYS A 192 10.52 4.72 2.20
CA LYS A 192 9.71 5.42 3.21
C LYS A 192 10.46 6.64 3.73
N HIS A 193 9.75 7.76 3.78
CA HIS A 193 10.23 9.00 4.39
C HIS A 193 9.61 9.18 5.78
N SER A 194 10.44 9.49 6.77
CA SER A 194 10.03 9.88 8.11
C SER A 194 10.44 11.33 8.37
N PRO A 195 9.52 12.21 8.80
CA PRO A 195 9.83 13.60 9.12
C PRO A 195 10.92 13.73 10.20
N GLY A 196 11.76 14.77 10.10
CA GLY A 196 12.82 15.05 11.07
C GLY A 196 13.66 16.27 10.66
N MET A 197 14.68 16.59 11.47
CA MET A 197 15.57 17.72 11.18
C MET A 197 16.34 17.52 9.87
N HIS A 198 16.62 18.62 9.18
CA HIS A 198 17.48 18.68 7.99
C HIS A 198 17.06 17.76 6.82
N GLY A 199 15.75 17.52 6.64
CA GLY A 199 15.21 16.69 5.57
C GLY A 199 14.69 15.32 6.03
N GLY A 200 14.83 15.00 7.32
CA GLY A 200 14.28 13.79 7.92
C GLY A 200 15.12 12.54 7.68
N TYR A 201 14.44 11.39 7.66
CA TYR A 201 15.04 10.07 7.51
C TYR A 201 14.39 9.33 6.34
N TRP A 202 15.22 8.60 5.61
CA TRP A 202 14.82 7.71 4.56
C TRP A 202 15.18 6.28 4.93
N THR A 203 14.25 5.39 4.68
CA THR A 203 14.47 3.94 4.79
C THR A 203 14.09 3.32 3.45
N ILE A 204 15.08 2.75 2.79
CA ILE A 204 14.92 2.06 1.51
C ILE A 204 15.16 0.58 1.75
N GLU A 205 14.18 -0.23 1.40
CA GLU A 205 14.28 -1.68 1.44
C GLU A 205 14.58 -2.17 0.02
N VAL A 206 15.74 -2.77 -0.16
CA VAL A 206 16.19 -3.32 -1.44
C VAL A 206 16.27 -4.82 -1.30
N VAL A 207 15.63 -5.55 -2.20
CA VAL A 207 15.79 -6.99 -2.27
C VAL A 207 16.88 -7.35 -3.26
N VAL A 208 17.75 -8.25 -2.84
CA VAL A 208 18.96 -8.61 -3.55
C VAL A 208 19.00 -10.12 -3.73
N PRO A 209 19.21 -10.63 -4.96
CA PRO A 209 19.48 -12.03 -5.19
C PRO A 209 20.86 -12.40 -4.65
N ILE A 210 20.93 -13.44 -3.81
CA ILE A 210 22.15 -14.03 -3.26
C ILE A 210 22.43 -15.37 -3.92
N ALA A 211 23.67 -15.54 -4.38
CA ALA A 211 24.20 -16.84 -4.72
C ALA A 211 24.51 -17.61 -3.43
N ILE A 212 23.93 -18.80 -3.28
CA ILE A 212 24.30 -19.74 -2.24
C ILE A 212 25.79 -20.09 -2.47
N LYS A 213 26.64 -19.86 -1.46
CA LYS A 213 28.02 -20.36 -1.45
C LYS A 213 28.06 -21.84 -1.09
#